data_AF-A0A3P8Y9V3-F1
#
_entry.id   AF-A0A3P8Y9V3-F1
#
_cell.length_a   1.000
_cell.length_b   1.000
_cell.length_c   1.000
_cell.angle_alpha   90.00
_cell.angle_beta   90.00
_cell.angle_gamma   90.00
#
_symmetry.space_group_name_H-M   'P 1'
#
loop_
_entity.id
_entity.type
_entity.pdbx_description
1 polymer ?
#
loop_
_entity_poly.entity_id
_entity_poly.type
_entity_poly.pdbx_seq_one_letter_code
_entity_poly.pdbx_strand_id
1 'polypeptide(L)'
;MLRLSSCCRLASTAARTSYFPARVKVTARGHMYKKWSSTMAAISPILTVQPTRGLVDEKIMVVVKNLPQCFAVTLHSLLYSEGEDYWEAFGNYTSDDKGTVTVSQDPSVGGTYEGTEPMGLLWSMQPVPGSRTGLRLRKMNVLTPMVVHISVYSGHVTEGFSKQSPLATVDIERWYLAPGVRRIDIRENGVKGTLFIPPGPGPFPGVLDLWGGGGGLVEYRSGLLASHGFVSMALEYLSSEISASKVDDKYFEKAFRIVQEHPLVMKDSVSLFGLSFGTSVTLKMAAYSKAISPRCCVCVSGSHVQPVNKSLSEFFSKVITWDDGGHLNVSDLSVSIPTEPGEKVDVGRIKCPVILIVGEDDQSWATVESAEDMTQMMRAAGNEHLLTTFRYPGAGHLIEPPYTPHVRASNFTLQQTGEKVVMLWGGFLKLHADAQEDSWEKSICFLQHHLYPSSIEV
;
A
#
# COMPACT_ATOMS: atom_id res chain seq x y z
N MET A 1 14.63 35.82 56.66
CA MET A 1 14.78 34.63 55.79
C MET A 1 14.17 34.95 54.43
N LEU A 2 14.95 34.80 53.34
CA LEU A 2 14.58 34.74 51.90
C LEU A 2 13.66 35.87 51.35
N ARG A 3 14.09 36.95 50.68
CA ARG A 3 14.84 37.18 49.41
C ARG A 3 14.20 36.64 48.10
N LEU A 4 13.52 37.56 47.39
CA LEU A 4 13.56 37.92 45.95
C LEU A 4 13.90 36.88 44.86
N SER A 5 13.00 36.76 43.87
CA SER A 5 13.28 36.59 42.41
C SER A 5 12.04 37.06 41.62
N SER A 6 12.06 38.07 40.72
CA SER A 6 12.80 38.29 39.47
C SER A 6 12.30 37.48 38.26
N CYS A 7 11.40 38.11 37.48
CA CYS A 7 11.55 38.41 36.05
C CYS A 7 12.23 37.38 35.12
N CYS A 8 11.47 36.79 34.18
CA CYS A 8 11.95 36.23 32.89
C CYS A 8 10.82 36.36 31.86
N ARG A 9 10.77 37.46 31.10
CA ARG A 9 11.23 37.58 29.69
C ARG A 9 10.79 36.43 28.77
N LEU A 10 9.74 36.74 28.00
CA LEU A 10 9.50 36.23 26.65
C LEU A 10 10.78 36.40 25.81
N ALA A 11 11.33 35.28 25.34
CA ALA A 11 12.33 35.26 24.30
C ALA A 11 11.81 34.37 23.17
N SER A 12 11.40 35.02 22.09
CA SER A 12 11.20 34.43 20.79
C SER A 12 12.53 33.92 20.24
N THR A 13 12.62 32.62 19.95
CA THR A 13 13.68 32.09 19.09
C THR A 13 13.05 31.12 18.11
N ALA A 14 12.54 31.68 17.01
CA ALA A 14 12.27 30.96 15.79
C ALA A 14 13.62 30.55 15.18
N ALA A 15 14.02 29.29 15.37
CA ALA A 15 15.11 28.70 14.60
C ALA A 15 14.54 28.25 13.24
N ARG A 16 14.52 29.18 12.27
CA ARG A 16 14.44 28.85 10.85
C ARG A 16 15.78 28.26 10.43
N THR A 17 15.85 26.95 10.26
CA THR A 17 16.94 26.29 9.53
C THR A 17 16.43 25.89 8.15
N SER A 18 16.49 26.84 7.23
CA SER A 18 16.39 26.59 5.79
C SER A 18 17.71 25.97 5.32
N TYR A 19 17.77 24.65 5.22
CA TYR A 19 18.86 23.96 4.54
C TYR A 19 18.49 23.74 3.08
N PHE A 20 18.88 24.67 2.22
CA PHE A 20 19.02 24.46 0.78
C PHE A 20 20.49 24.17 0.50
N PRO A 21 20.88 22.96 0.03
CA PRO A 21 22.22 22.77 -0.49
C PRO A 21 22.35 23.47 -1.86
N ALA A 22 23.44 24.23 -2.00
CA ALA A 22 23.79 24.99 -3.18
C ALA A 22 24.08 24.11 -4.40
N ARG A 23 23.77 24.63 -5.60
CA ARG A 23 24.10 24.07 -6.91
C ARG A 23 25.58 23.67 -7.00
N VAL A 24 25.84 22.40 -7.28
CA VAL A 24 27.16 21.92 -7.71
C VAL A 24 27.40 22.39 -9.15
N LYS A 25 28.44 23.22 -9.35
CA LYS A 25 28.97 23.52 -10.69
C LYS A 25 29.75 22.31 -11.19
N VAL A 26 29.25 21.67 -12.25
CA VAL A 26 30.01 20.66 -12.99
C VAL A 26 30.91 21.37 -13.99
N THR A 27 32.23 21.22 -13.82
CA THR A 27 33.26 21.64 -14.78
C THR A 27 33.30 20.70 -15.97
N ALA A 28 33.04 21.22 -17.17
CA ALA A 28 33.23 20.48 -18.42
C ALA A 28 34.73 20.31 -18.73
N ARG A 29 35.23 19.07 -18.77
CA ARG A 29 36.51 18.74 -19.42
C ARG A 29 36.21 18.20 -20.81
N GLY A 30 36.57 18.98 -21.84
CA GLY A 30 36.45 18.58 -23.23
C GLY A 30 37.33 17.36 -23.55
N HIS A 31 36.71 16.35 -24.17
CA HIS A 31 37.42 15.29 -24.88
C HIS A 31 37.03 15.37 -26.36
N MET A 32 38.06 15.32 -27.21
CA MET A 32 37.98 15.35 -28.67
C MET A 32 37.13 14.19 -29.22
N TYR A 33 36.03 14.52 -29.92
CA TYR A 33 35.27 13.56 -30.71
C TYR A 33 36.00 13.24 -32.02
N LYS A 34 36.28 11.95 -32.26
CA LYS A 34 36.58 11.42 -33.59
C LYS A 34 35.29 11.49 -34.44
N LYS A 35 35.38 12.14 -35.59
CA LYS A 35 34.30 12.29 -36.58
C LYS A 35 33.78 10.93 -37.05
N TRP A 36 32.49 10.67 -36.82
CA TRP A 36 31.69 9.72 -37.58
C TRP A 36 30.77 10.48 -38.53
N SER A 37 30.61 9.90 -39.72
CA SER A 37 29.85 10.42 -40.86
C SER A 37 28.38 10.68 -40.51
N SER A 38 27.90 11.88 -40.84
CA SER A 38 26.59 12.42 -40.50
C SER A 38 25.58 12.27 -41.64
N THR A 39 24.47 11.55 -41.40
CA THR A 39 23.16 11.78 -42.06
C THR A 39 21.98 11.28 -41.19
N MET A 40 22.08 11.43 -39.86
CA MET A 40 20.89 11.44 -39.00
C MET A 40 20.86 12.79 -38.29
N ALA A 41 19.78 13.55 -38.48
CA ALA A 41 19.51 14.73 -37.67
C ALA A 41 19.59 14.33 -36.18
N ALA A 42 20.16 15.19 -35.34
CA ALA A 42 20.28 14.91 -33.91
C ALA A 42 18.87 14.73 -33.31
N ILE A 43 18.53 13.51 -32.90
CA ILE A 43 17.25 13.21 -32.26
C ILE A 43 17.25 13.90 -30.90
N SER A 44 16.28 14.79 -30.67
CA SER A 44 16.14 15.58 -29.44
C SER A 44 14.73 15.37 -28.88
N PRO A 45 14.44 14.19 -28.30
CA PRO A 45 13.10 13.87 -27.88
C PRO A 45 12.73 14.66 -26.63
N ILE A 46 11.44 15.01 -26.52
CA ILE A 46 10.88 15.67 -25.36
C ILE A 46 10.04 14.64 -24.61
N LEU A 47 10.56 14.14 -23.49
CA LEU A 47 9.82 13.31 -22.55
C LEU A 47 9.06 14.22 -21.57
N THR A 48 7.74 14.07 -21.53
CA THR A 48 6.85 14.78 -20.59
C THR A 48 6.12 13.76 -19.73
N VAL A 49 6.13 13.96 -18.41
CA VAL A 49 5.35 13.17 -17.45
C VAL A 49 4.53 14.11 -16.57
N GLN A 50 3.23 13.86 -16.43
CA GLN A 50 2.33 14.71 -15.63
C GLN A 50 1.36 13.88 -14.79
N PRO A 51 1.16 14.19 -13.50
CA PRO A 51 1.96 15.15 -12.72
C PRO A 51 3.38 14.62 -12.46
N THR A 52 4.37 15.52 -12.37
CA THR A 52 5.74 15.16 -11.95
C THR A 52 5.84 14.93 -10.44
N ARG A 53 4.87 15.43 -9.69
CA ARG A 53 4.73 15.23 -8.25
C ARG A 53 3.26 14.97 -7.95
N GLY A 54 2.95 13.77 -7.47
CA GLY A 54 1.58 13.34 -7.17
C GLY A 54 1.56 12.23 -6.14
N LEU A 55 0.37 11.86 -5.68
CA LEU A 55 0.22 10.72 -4.80
C LEU A 55 0.52 9.42 -5.53
N VAL A 56 0.97 8.38 -4.82
CA VAL A 56 1.30 7.09 -5.43
C VAL A 56 0.11 6.46 -6.16
N ASP A 57 -1.12 6.74 -5.74
CA ASP A 57 -2.38 6.21 -6.29
C ASP A 57 -3.03 7.12 -7.36
N GLU A 58 -2.37 8.22 -7.75
CA GLU A 58 -2.83 9.08 -8.86
C GLU A 58 -2.23 8.65 -10.20
N LYS A 59 -3.01 8.58 -11.28
CA LYS A 59 -2.47 8.25 -12.60
C LYS A 59 -1.46 9.30 -13.11
N ILE A 60 -0.46 8.84 -13.86
CA ILE A 60 0.45 9.69 -14.61
C ILE A 60 0.19 9.57 -16.12
N MET A 61 0.41 10.66 -16.83
CA MET A 61 0.44 10.70 -18.30
C MET A 61 1.90 10.77 -18.74
N VAL A 62 2.32 9.84 -19.61
CA VAL A 62 3.68 9.79 -20.17
C VAL A 62 3.60 9.97 -21.67
N VAL A 63 4.30 11.00 -22.18
CA VAL A 63 4.33 11.34 -23.61
C VAL A 63 5.76 11.63 -24.04
N VAL A 64 6.20 11.04 -25.15
CA VAL A 64 7.45 11.36 -25.83
C VAL A 64 7.14 12.01 -27.16
N LYS A 65 7.71 13.20 -27.43
CA LYS A 65 7.56 13.93 -28.70
C LYS A 65 8.91 14.13 -29.38
N ASN A 66 8.88 14.62 -30.62
CA ASN A 66 10.06 14.91 -31.44
C ASN A 66 10.92 13.68 -31.75
N LEU A 67 10.30 12.52 -31.85
CA LEU A 67 10.93 11.32 -32.40
C LEU A 67 10.86 11.35 -33.94
N PRO A 68 11.73 10.64 -34.66
CA PRO A 68 11.48 10.31 -36.05
C PRO A 68 10.15 9.52 -36.19
N GLN A 69 9.56 9.51 -37.37
CA GLN A 69 8.36 8.70 -37.65
C GLN A 69 8.69 7.21 -37.59
N CYS A 70 7.76 6.40 -37.09
CA CYS A 70 7.91 4.94 -36.98
C CYS A 70 9.21 4.51 -36.26
N PHE A 71 9.62 5.29 -35.27
CA PHE A 71 10.88 5.10 -34.57
C PHE A 71 10.68 4.26 -33.31
N ALA A 72 11.43 3.16 -33.23
CA ALA A 72 11.40 2.27 -32.07
C ALA A 72 12.07 2.95 -30.86
N VAL A 73 11.39 2.93 -29.71
CA VAL A 73 11.90 3.44 -28.43
C VAL A 73 11.50 2.52 -27.29
N THR A 74 12.28 2.53 -26.21
CA THR A 74 11.92 1.91 -24.94
C THR A 74 11.76 2.98 -23.88
N LEU A 75 10.61 3.00 -23.21
CA LEU A 75 10.42 3.74 -21.97
C LEU A 75 10.80 2.83 -20.82
N HIS A 76 11.71 3.28 -19.96
CA HIS A 76 12.20 2.55 -18.80
C HIS A 76 12.04 3.39 -17.55
N SER A 77 11.50 2.79 -16.50
CA SER A 77 11.34 3.39 -15.18
C SER A 77 12.24 2.68 -14.19
N LEU A 78 13.03 3.44 -13.44
CA LEU A 78 13.95 2.92 -12.43
C LEU A 78 13.67 3.57 -11.07
N LEU A 79 13.57 2.76 -10.04
CA LEU A 79 13.37 3.17 -8.65
C LEU A 79 14.48 2.56 -7.79
N TYR A 80 15.12 3.38 -6.96
CA TYR A 80 15.94 2.90 -5.84
C TYR A 80 15.09 2.89 -4.57
N SER A 81 14.83 1.71 -4.03
CA SER A 81 13.92 1.52 -2.88
C SER A 81 14.62 1.76 -1.54
N GLU A 82 13.83 2.00 -0.49
CA GLU A 82 14.32 2.09 0.89
C GLU A 82 14.87 0.76 1.43
N GLY A 83 14.62 -0.35 0.72
CA GLY A 83 15.23 -1.65 0.95
C GLY A 83 16.61 -1.82 0.33
N GLU A 84 17.18 -0.75 -0.23
CA GLU A 84 18.49 -0.70 -0.92
C GLU A 84 18.56 -1.53 -2.20
N ASP A 85 17.40 -1.88 -2.78
CA ASP A 85 17.30 -2.60 -4.05
C ASP A 85 16.77 -1.69 -5.16
N TYR A 86 17.26 -1.91 -6.38
CA TYR A 86 16.72 -1.29 -7.59
C TYR A 86 15.56 -2.10 -8.16
N TRP A 87 14.51 -1.38 -8.56
CA TRP A 87 13.33 -1.91 -9.23
C TRP A 87 13.19 -1.23 -10.58
N GLU A 88 12.85 -2.00 -11.61
CA GLU A 88 12.67 -1.49 -12.96
C GLU A 88 11.41 -2.03 -13.64
N ALA A 89 10.85 -1.22 -14.53
CA ALA A 89 9.86 -1.63 -15.53
C ALA A 89 10.22 -0.98 -16.86
N PHE A 90 9.79 -1.59 -17.95
CA PHE A 90 9.95 -1.00 -19.28
C PHE A 90 8.88 -1.48 -20.26
N GLY A 91 8.55 -0.60 -21.20
CA GLY A 91 7.67 -0.89 -22.33
C GLY A 91 8.33 -0.45 -23.64
N ASN A 92 8.12 -1.25 -24.68
CA ASN A 92 8.64 -1.03 -26.02
C ASN A 92 7.56 -0.39 -26.90
N TYR A 93 7.87 0.75 -27.52
CA TYR A 93 6.92 1.53 -28.30
C TYR A 93 7.49 1.88 -29.67
N THR A 94 6.61 2.25 -30.60
CA THR A 94 6.99 2.82 -31.88
C THR A 94 6.25 4.13 -32.04
N SER A 95 6.95 5.20 -32.39
CA SER A 95 6.31 6.51 -32.58
C SER A 95 5.35 6.52 -33.78
N ASP A 96 4.30 7.32 -33.66
CA ASP A 96 3.33 7.57 -34.72
C ASP A 96 3.92 8.39 -35.89
N ASP A 97 3.09 8.67 -36.89
CA ASP A 97 3.43 9.48 -38.06
C ASP A 97 3.78 10.94 -37.71
N LYS A 98 3.54 11.36 -36.47
CA LYS A 98 3.90 12.69 -35.95
C LYS A 98 5.13 12.63 -35.06
N GLY A 99 5.78 11.47 -34.92
CA GLY A 99 6.96 11.31 -34.05
C GLY A 99 6.62 11.37 -32.57
N THR A 100 5.43 10.88 -32.18
CA THR A 100 4.92 10.90 -30.81
C THR A 100 4.67 9.47 -30.31
N VAL A 101 4.95 9.24 -29.02
CA VAL A 101 4.47 8.09 -28.25
C VAL A 101 3.68 8.62 -27.06
N THR A 102 2.43 8.19 -26.90
CA THR A 102 1.54 8.48 -25.79
C THR A 102 1.19 7.16 -25.10
N VAL A 103 1.79 6.88 -23.94
CA VAL A 103 1.71 5.57 -23.26
C VAL A 103 0.27 5.12 -22.96
N SER A 104 -0.64 6.07 -22.74
CA SER A 104 -2.05 5.77 -22.47
C SER A 104 -2.88 5.44 -23.72
N GLN A 105 -2.29 5.50 -24.91
CA GLN A 105 -2.96 5.28 -26.19
C GLN A 105 -2.22 4.22 -27.01
N ASP A 106 -0.90 4.34 -27.08
CA ASP A 106 -0.04 3.45 -27.85
C ASP A 106 0.27 2.18 -27.06
N PRO A 107 0.10 0.99 -27.64
CA PRO A 107 0.38 -0.26 -26.95
C PRO A 107 1.89 -0.51 -26.83
N SER A 108 2.32 -0.97 -25.66
CA SER A 108 3.63 -1.59 -25.51
C SER A 108 3.64 -2.92 -26.28
N VAL A 109 4.65 -3.14 -27.12
CA VAL A 109 4.83 -4.39 -27.90
C VAL A 109 5.79 -5.38 -27.25
N GLY A 110 6.26 -5.09 -26.03
CA GLY A 110 7.12 -5.97 -25.26
C GLY A 110 7.75 -5.25 -24.07
N GLY A 111 8.29 -6.04 -23.15
CA GLY A 111 8.96 -5.56 -21.95
C GLY A 111 8.40 -6.21 -20.70
N THR A 112 8.31 -5.46 -19.60
CA THR A 112 7.69 -5.97 -18.36
C THR A 112 6.16 -6.00 -18.43
N TYR A 113 5.58 -5.41 -19.47
CA TYR A 113 4.15 -5.45 -19.81
C TYR A 113 3.93 -5.22 -21.30
N GLU A 114 2.76 -5.63 -21.79
CA GLU A 114 2.31 -5.46 -23.18
C GLU A 114 0.90 -4.84 -23.20
N GLY A 115 0.54 -4.23 -24.33
CA GLY A 115 -0.76 -3.57 -24.52
C GLY A 115 -0.78 -2.11 -24.07
N THR A 116 -1.97 -1.50 -24.13
CA THR A 116 -2.19 -0.09 -23.78
C THR A 116 -2.39 0.04 -22.27
N GLU A 117 -1.28 0.21 -21.56
CA GLU A 117 -1.22 0.19 -20.10
C GLU A 117 -0.64 1.50 -19.54
N PRO A 118 -1.47 2.52 -19.25
CA PRO A 118 -1.02 3.85 -18.86
C PRO A 118 -0.04 3.86 -17.67
N MET A 119 -0.22 2.91 -16.76
CA MET A 119 0.53 2.80 -15.51
C MET A 119 1.50 1.61 -15.49
N GLY A 120 1.74 0.98 -16.65
CA GLY A 120 2.62 -0.20 -16.78
C GLY A 120 4.02 0.02 -16.24
N LEU A 121 4.59 1.22 -16.48
CA LEU A 121 5.88 1.64 -15.92
C LEU A 121 5.93 1.68 -14.37
N LEU A 122 4.81 1.58 -13.66
CA LEU A 122 4.80 1.55 -12.19
C LEU A 122 4.40 0.17 -11.67
N TRP A 123 3.24 -0.35 -12.06
CA TRP A 123 2.74 -1.61 -11.49
C TRP A 123 3.55 -2.84 -11.93
N SER A 124 4.22 -2.77 -13.08
CA SER A 124 4.99 -3.89 -13.61
C SER A 124 6.44 -3.91 -13.13
N MET A 125 6.81 -3.08 -12.15
CA MET A 125 8.20 -3.04 -11.69
C MET A 125 8.62 -4.40 -11.11
N GLN A 126 9.84 -4.80 -11.41
CA GLN A 126 10.48 -6.00 -10.88
C GLN A 126 11.88 -5.65 -10.39
N PRO A 127 12.48 -6.43 -9.47
CA PRO A 127 13.88 -6.24 -9.12
C PRO A 127 14.77 -6.35 -10.35
N VAL A 128 15.78 -5.49 -10.46
CA VAL A 128 16.73 -5.54 -11.58
C VAL A 128 17.47 -6.89 -11.64
N PRO A 129 17.91 -7.35 -12.83
CA PRO A 129 18.71 -8.57 -12.95
C PRO A 129 19.92 -8.58 -12.00
N GLY A 130 20.07 -9.67 -11.25
CA GLY A 130 21.13 -9.83 -10.25
C GLY A 130 20.78 -9.37 -8.84
N SER A 131 19.57 -8.83 -8.61
CA SER A 131 19.06 -8.57 -7.26
C SER A 131 18.90 -9.84 -6.42
N ARG A 132 18.90 -9.67 -5.11
CA ARG A 132 18.61 -10.75 -4.15
C ARG A 132 17.17 -11.27 -4.30
N THR A 133 16.92 -12.51 -3.90
CA THR A 133 15.62 -13.18 -4.04
C THR A 133 14.65 -12.82 -2.92
N GLY A 134 13.36 -13.02 -3.17
CA GLY A 134 12.30 -12.86 -2.17
C GLY A 134 12.04 -11.41 -1.73
N LEU A 135 12.22 -10.46 -2.64
CA LEU A 135 11.98 -9.04 -2.40
C LEU A 135 10.49 -8.69 -2.50
N ARG A 136 10.05 -7.75 -1.66
CA ARG A 136 8.76 -7.08 -1.75
C ARG A 136 8.99 -5.59 -1.57
N LEU A 137 8.50 -4.78 -2.50
CA LEU A 137 8.58 -3.34 -2.37
C LEU A 137 7.64 -2.88 -1.25
N ARG A 138 8.16 -2.15 -0.26
CA ARG A 138 7.38 -1.56 0.82
C ARG A 138 7.88 -0.16 1.09
N LYS A 139 6.97 0.76 1.35
CA LYS A 139 7.31 2.08 1.85
C LYS A 139 7.49 2.02 3.36
N MET A 140 8.68 2.39 3.85
CA MET A 140 9.01 2.43 5.27
C MET A 140 8.86 3.85 5.81
N ASN A 141 9.29 4.87 5.06
CA ASN A 141 9.19 6.26 5.47
C ASN A 141 8.20 7.04 4.59
N VAL A 142 6.97 7.23 5.06
CA VAL A 142 5.91 7.96 4.32
C VAL A 142 6.17 9.46 4.18
N LEU A 143 7.15 10.03 4.90
CA LEU A 143 7.50 11.47 4.84
C LEU A 143 8.39 11.82 3.64
N THR A 144 8.88 10.83 2.90
CA THR A 144 9.66 11.01 1.67
C THR A 144 8.91 10.41 0.48
N PRO A 145 9.10 10.93 -0.75
CA PRO A 145 8.51 10.31 -1.92
C PRO A 145 9.27 9.05 -2.32
N MET A 146 8.67 8.25 -3.19
CA MET A 146 9.41 7.37 -4.10
C MET A 146 9.81 8.20 -5.32
N VAL A 147 11.11 8.26 -5.63
CA VAL A 147 11.61 8.95 -6.83
C VAL A 147 11.78 7.92 -7.94
N VAL A 148 11.03 8.09 -9.03
CA VAL A 148 11.08 7.20 -10.19
C VAL A 148 11.71 7.95 -11.35
N HIS A 149 12.80 7.40 -11.88
CA HIS A 149 13.50 7.92 -13.04
C HIS A 149 12.88 7.31 -14.30
N ILE A 150 12.19 8.11 -15.11
CA ILE A 150 11.62 7.66 -16.39
C ILE A 150 12.55 8.12 -17.50
N SER A 151 13.05 7.18 -18.29
CA SER A 151 14.02 7.39 -19.35
C SER A 151 13.53 6.84 -20.69
N VAL A 152 13.88 7.50 -21.78
CA VAL A 152 13.64 7.04 -23.16
C VAL A 152 14.95 6.53 -23.74
N TYR A 153 14.95 5.31 -24.28
CA TYR A 153 16.08 4.73 -25.00
C TYR A 153 15.74 4.54 -26.48
N SER A 154 16.78 4.57 -27.33
CA SER A 154 16.64 4.31 -28.77
C SER A 154 16.54 2.80 -29.02
N GLY A 155 15.58 2.39 -29.85
CA GLY A 155 15.32 0.98 -30.17
C GLY A 155 14.49 0.27 -29.10
N HIS A 156 14.15 -0.99 -29.37
CA HIS A 156 13.52 -1.88 -28.40
C HIS A 156 14.59 -2.59 -27.58
N VAL A 157 14.93 -2.01 -26.45
CA VAL A 157 15.93 -2.51 -25.50
C VAL A 157 15.25 -3.37 -24.44
N THR A 158 15.83 -4.54 -24.15
CA THR A 158 15.33 -5.46 -23.13
C THR A 158 16.27 -5.60 -21.92
N GLU A 159 17.53 -5.16 -22.06
CA GLU A 159 18.54 -5.27 -21.01
C GLU A 159 19.66 -4.23 -21.18
N GLY A 160 20.49 -4.10 -20.14
CA GLY A 160 21.69 -3.27 -20.22
C GLY A 160 21.42 -1.77 -20.23
N PHE A 161 20.28 -1.32 -19.68
CA PHE A 161 19.92 0.10 -19.57
C PHE A 161 21.02 0.97 -18.93
N SER A 162 21.75 0.42 -17.93
CA SER A 162 22.87 1.08 -17.26
C SER A 162 24.11 1.29 -18.13
N LYS A 163 24.22 0.57 -19.26
CA LYS A 163 25.33 0.68 -20.22
C LYS A 163 25.02 1.63 -21.38
N GLN A 164 23.79 2.12 -21.45
CA GLN A 164 23.29 2.97 -22.52
C GLN A 164 22.99 4.37 -21.99
N SER A 165 23.22 5.39 -22.82
CA SER A 165 22.79 6.75 -22.49
C SER A 165 21.34 6.94 -22.95
N PRO A 166 20.43 7.37 -22.07
CA PRO A 166 19.05 7.66 -22.47
C PRO A 166 19.01 8.89 -23.39
N LEU A 167 18.03 8.92 -24.29
CA LEU A 167 17.75 10.07 -25.16
C LEU A 167 17.15 11.25 -24.38
N ALA A 168 16.36 10.95 -23.35
CA ALA A 168 15.79 11.91 -22.41
C ALA A 168 15.44 11.20 -21.10
N THR A 169 15.48 11.93 -19.98
CA THR A 169 15.10 11.44 -18.66
C THR A 169 14.31 12.51 -17.91
N VAL A 170 13.30 12.08 -17.14
CA VAL A 170 12.54 12.90 -16.21
C VAL A 170 12.41 12.15 -14.89
N ASP A 171 12.54 12.88 -13.79
CA ASP A 171 12.29 12.37 -12.45
C ASP A 171 10.87 12.72 -12.04
N ILE A 172 10.15 11.75 -11.48
CA ILE A 172 8.86 11.98 -10.85
C ILE A 172 8.88 11.55 -9.38
N GLU A 173 8.12 12.27 -8.57
CA GLU A 173 7.94 12.00 -7.15
C GLU A 173 6.54 11.44 -6.88
N ARG A 174 6.50 10.27 -6.25
CA ARG A 174 5.28 9.57 -5.88
C ARG A 174 5.14 9.55 -4.36
N TRP A 175 4.19 10.31 -3.84
CA TRP A 175 4.02 10.59 -2.41
C TRP A 175 2.94 9.69 -1.78
N TYR A 176 3.15 9.29 -0.53
CA TYR A 176 2.10 8.61 0.26
C TYR A 176 1.30 9.57 1.15
N LEU A 177 1.65 10.86 1.13
CA LEU A 177 1.01 11.92 1.90
C LEU A 177 0.73 13.13 1.02
N ALA A 178 -0.52 13.57 0.98
CA ALA A 178 -0.91 14.80 0.35
C ALA A 178 -0.35 16.02 1.14
N PRO A 179 -0.14 17.16 0.48
CA PRO A 179 0.26 18.39 1.15
C PRO A 179 -0.67 18.74 2.32
N GLY A 180 -0.08 18.97 3.50
CA GLY A 180 -0.82 19.40 4.69
C GLY A 180 -1.37 18.27 5.57
N VAL A 181 -1.26 17.00 5.16
CA VAL A 181 -1.54 15.86 6.03
C VAL A 181 -0.56 15.87 7.21
N ARG A 182 -1.07 15.78 8.44
CA ARG A 182 -0.25 15.72 9.66
C ARG A 182 -0.05 14.27 10.08
N ARG A 183 1.21 13.89 10.36
CA ARG A 183 1.59 12.60 10.95
C ARG A 183 1.89 12.79 12.44
N ILE A 184 1.22 12.03 13.31
CA ILE A 184 1.36 12.12 14.77
C ILE A 184 1.60 10.73 15.34
N ASP A 185 2.76 10.54 16.00
CA ASP A 185 3.04 9.28 16.69
C ASP A 185 2.17 9.15 17.95
N ILE A 186 1.48 8.01 18.08
CA ILE A 186 0.62 7.69 19.23
C ILE A 186 1.34 6.69 20.13
N ARG A 187 1.47 7.04 21.41
CA ARG A 187 2.01 6.19 22.48
C ARG A 187 1.12 6.20 23.74
N GLU A 188 -0.14 6.54 23.57
CA GLU A 188 -1.10 6.77 24.66
C GLU A 188 -1.70 5.46 25.18
N ASN A 189 -1.89 5.35 26.49
CA ASN A 189 -2.59 4.22 27.15
C ASN A 189 -2.03 2.81 26.83
N GLY A 190 -0.75 2.75 26.47
CA GLY A 190 -0.05 1.53 26.05
C GLY A 190 -0.31 1.12 24.60
N VAL A 191 -1.02 1.92 23.82
CA VAL A 191 -1.26 1.73 22.39
C VAL A 191 -0.15 2.39 21.59
N LYS A 192 0.35 1.69 20.56
CA LYS A 192 1.37 2.18 19.64
C LYS A 192 0.81 2.25 18.23
N GLY A 193 0.94 3.41 17.61
CA GLY A 193 0.55 3.61 16.22
C GLY A 193 0.93 4.99 15.73
N THR A 194 0.40 5.34 14.57
CA THR A 194 0.56 6.67 13.96
C THR A 194 -0.77 7.14 13.43
N LEU A 195 -1.19 8.33 13.87
CA LEU A 195 -2.40 9.01 13.44
C LEU A 195 -2.05 9.99 12.30
N PHE A 196 -2.78 9.88 11.20
CA PHE A 196 -2.71 10.77 10.05
C PHE A 196 -3.98 11.62 10.00
N ILE A 197 -3.82 12.93 9.89
CA ILE A 197 -4.94 13.88 9.90
C ILE A 197 -4.93 14.72 8.62
N PRO A 198 -6.03 14.74 7.84
CA PRO A 198 -6.16 15.59 6.67
C PRO A 198 -5.97 17.09 6.98
N PRO A 199 -5.59 17.91 5.98
CA PRO A 199 -5.61 19.36 6.14
C PRO A 199 -7.06 19.89 6.25
N GLY A 200 -7.25 21.00 6.95
CA GLY A 200 -8.54 21.67 7.09
C GLY A 200 -9.12 21.63 8.51
N PRO A 201 -10.32 22.22 8.70
CA PRO A 201 -10.91 22.40 10.03
C PRO A 201 -11.53 21.13 10.63
N GLY A 202 -11.86 20.12 9.81
CA GLY A 202 -12.62 18.95 10.24
C GLY A 202 -14.05 19.30 10.71
N PRO A 203 -14.71 18.39 11.46
CA PRO A 203 -14.27 17.04 11.76
C PRO A 203 -14.29 16.15 10.49
N PHE A 204 -13.48 15.09 10.52
CA PHE A 204 -13.34 14.11 9.44
C PHE A 204 -13.86 12.75 9.89
N PRO A 205 -14.25 11.85 8.98
CA PRO A 205 -14.47 10.46 9.34
C PRO A 205 -13.17 9.78 9.78
N GLY A 206 -13.28 8.81 10.68
CA GLY A 206 -12.16 8.08 11.27
C GLY A 206 -11.96 6.70 10.65
N VAL A 207 -10.72 6.22 10.56
CA VAL A 207 -10.39 4.85 10.15
C VAL A 207 -9.30 4.29 11.07
N LEU A 208 -9.57 3.16 11.71
CA LEU A 208 -8.52 2.35 12.35
C LEU A 208 -7.99 1.32 11.34
N ASP A 209 -6.72 1.46 10.97
CA ASP A 209 -6.06 0.69 9.93
C ASP A 209 -5.22 -0.46 10.54
N LEU A 210 -5.56 -1.68 10.15
CA LEU A 210 -5.03 -2.93 10.68
C LEU A 210 -4.35 -3.73 9.56
N TRP A 211 -3.02 -3.79 9.60
CA TRP A 211 -2.21 -4.61 8.69
C TRP A 211 -2.17 -6.08 9.10
N GLY A 212 -1.51 -6.94 8.32
CA GLY A 212 -1.45 -8.38 8.56
C GLY A 212 -0.39 -8.84 9.58
N GLY A 213 -0.18 -10.16 9.65
CA GLY A 213 0.72 -10.82 10.62
C GLY A 213 2.22 -10.56 10.44
N GLY A 214 2.63 -9.79 9.43
CA GLY A 214 4.03 -9.42 9.22
C GLY A 214 4.58 -8.48 10.28
N GLY A 215 3.69 -7.87 11.07
CA GLY A 215 4.03 -6.99 12.17
C GLY A 215 4.76 -5.70 11.74
N GLY A 216 5.29 -5.03 12.77
CA GLY A 216 5.77 -3.66 12.66
C GLY A 216 4.64 -2.65 12.45
N LEU A 217 5.02 -1.39 12.31
CA LEU A 217 4.12 -0.29 12.01
C LEU A 217 4.16 0.01 10.51
N VAL A 218 3.02 -0.12 9.85
CA VAL A 218 2.89 0.03 8.39
C VAL A 218 1.98 1.21 8.10
N GLU A 219 2.56 2.30 7.63
CA GLU A 219 1.89 3.61 7.64
C GLU A 219 1.27 4.02 6.32
N TYR A 220 1.74 3.42 5.22
CA TYR A 220 1.51 3.99 3.89
C TYR A 220 0.05 3.95 3.43
N ARG A 221 -0.74 2.95 3.84
CA ARG A 221 -2.19 2.93 3.58
C ARG A 221 -2.92 4.00 4.38
N SER A 222 -2.61 4.15 5.67
CA SER A 222 -3.18 5.22 6.51
C SER A 222 -2.83 6.61 6.01
N GLY A 223 -1.60 6.81 5.54
CA GLY A 223 -1.16 8.06 4.92
C GLY A 223 -1.99 8.42 3.67
N LEU A 224 -2.27 7.43 2.83
CA LEU A 224 -3.14 7.62 1.66
C LEU A 224 -4.60 7.87 2.06
N LEU A 225 -5.15 7.12 3.02
CA LEU A 225 -6.50 7.38 3.54
C LEU A 225 -6.63 8.83 4.05
N ALA A 226 -5.64 9.35 4.76
CA ALA A 226 -5.64 10.75 5.18
C ALA A 226 -5.48 11.75 4.04
N SER A 227 -4.82 11.35 2.96
CA SER A 227 -4.77 12.13 1.72
C SER A 227 -6.12 12.19 1.01
N HIS A 228 -7.00 11.21 1.26
CA HIS A 228 -8.38 11.13 0.78
C HIS A 228 -9.43 11.63 1.78
N GLY A 229 -9.00 12.36 2.82
CA GLY A 229 -9.92 13.05 3.74
C GLY A 229 -10.37 12.25 4.97
N PHE A 230 -9.72 11.14 5.31
CA PHE A 230 -10.01 10.37 6.52
C PHE A 230 -8.97 10.61 7.61
N VAL A 231 -9.37 10.84 8.86
CA VAL A 231 -8.40 10.67 9.96
C VAL A 231 -8.12 9.18 10.10
N SER A 232 -6.89 8.75 9.85
CA SER A 232 -6.55 7.33 9.79
C SER A 232 -5.42 6.98 10.75
N MET A 233 -5.59 5.91 11.53
CA MET A 233 -4.57 5.43 12.47
C MET A 233 -4.03 4.08 12.04
N ALA A 234 -2.75 4.06 11.65
CA ALA A 234 -1.99 2.83 11.48
C ALA A 234 -1.68 2.25 12.87
N LEU A 235 -2.18 1.05 13.15
CA LEU A 235 -1.97 0.41 14.44
C LEU A 235 -0.81 -0.59 14.38
N GLU A 236 0.13 -0.47 15.31
CA GLU A 236 1.13 -1.51 15.55
C GLU A 236 0.60 -2.41 16.66
N TYR A 237 0.46 -3.71 16.38
CA TYR A 237 -0.05 -4.66 17.37
C TYR A 237 0.68 -6.01 17.34
N LEU A 238 1.70 -6.14 16.49
CA LEU A 238 2.62 -7.27 16.44
C LEU A 238 4.01 -6.73 16.12
N SER A 239 4.97 -6.83 17.04
CA SER A 239 6.37 -6.48 16.80
C SER A 239 7.28 -7.07 17.88
N SER A 240 8.59 -6.86 17.78
CA SER A 240 9.55 -7.21 18.83
C SER A 240 9.24 -6.51 20.17
N GLU A 241 8.66 -5.31 20.12
CA GLU A 241 8.26 -4.55 21.31
C GLU A 241 6.84 -4.92 21.79
N ILE A 242 5.97 -5.30 20.85
CA ILE A 242 4.57 -5.68 21.10
C ILE A 242 4.37 -7.17 20.81
N SER A 243 4.62 -7.98 21.85
CA SER A 243 4.34 -9.42 21.79
C SER A 243 2.83 -9.68 21.69
N ALA A 244 2.45 -10.68 20.90
CA ALA A 244 1.07 -11.17 20.79
C ALA A 244 0.45 -11.59 22.14
N SER A 245 1.27 -11.90 23.15
CA SER A 245 0.82 -12.19 24.52
C SER A 245 0.30 -10.97 25.29
N LYS A 246 0.70 -9.75 24.87
CA LYS A 246 0.33 -8.48 25.50
C LYS A 246 -0.82 -7.76 24.79
N VAL A 247 -1.27 -8.31 23.66
CA VAL A 247 -2.34 -7.73 22.84
C VAL A 247 -3.58 -8.59 22.99
N ASP A 248 -4.56 -8.03 23.68
CA ASP A 248 -5.90 -8.58 23.87
C ASP A 248 -6.94 -7.69 23.17
N ASP A 249 -8.21 -8.07 23.28
CA ASP A 249 -9.30 -7.31 22.69
C ASP A 249 -9.33 -5.86 23.23
N LYS A 250 -8.92 -5.63 24.50
CA LYS A 250 -8.87 -4.29 25.10
C LYS A 250 -7.83 -3.38 24.44
N TYR A 251 -6.75 -3.93 23.89
CA TYR A 251 -5.77 -3.16 23.12
C TYR A 251 -6.43 -2.51 21.90
N PHE A 252 -7.21 -3.29 21.14
CA PHE A 252 -7.94 -2.80 19.98
C PHE A 252 -9.07 -1.85 20.37
N GLU A 253 -9.77 -2.11 21.49
CA GLU A 253 -10.79 -1.20 22.02
C GLU A 253 -10.21 0.17 22.39
N LYS A 254 -9.04 0.21 23.01
CA LYS A 254 -8.33 1.47 23.30
C LYS A 254 -7.90 2.18 22.02
N ALA A 255 -7.35 1.45 21.05
CA ALA A 255 -6.93 2.03 19.78
C ALA A 255 -8.11 2.65 19.00
N PHE A 256 -9.25 1.94 18.95
CA PHE A 256 -10.47 2.46 18.34
C PHE A 256 -10.95 3.74 19.06
N ARG A 257 -10.89 3.75 20.39
CA ARG A 257 -11.29 4.91 21.19
C ARG A 257 -10.39 6.13 20.96
N ILE A 258 -9.07 5.93 20.79
CA ILE A 258 -8.13 7.03 20.44
C ILE A 258 -8.56 7.72 19.14
N VAL A 259 -8.95 6.95 18.12
CA VAL A 259 -9.47 7.51 16.86
C VAL A 259 -10.82 8.18 17.11
N GLN A 260 -11.75 7.47 17.73
CA GLN A 260 -13.13 7.91 17.94
C GLN A 260 -13.26 9.20 18.77
N GLU A 261 -12.42 9.36 19.80
CA GLU A 261 -12.46 10.49 20.71
C GLU A 261 -11.55 11.66 20.28
N HIS A 262 -10.82 11.51 19.17
CA HIS A 262 -9.99 12.59 18.67
C HIS A 262 -10.85 13.80 18.27
N PRO A 263 -10.52 15.05 18.66
CA PRO A 263 -11.40 16.22 18.47
C PRO A 263 -11.74 16.57 17.01
N LEU A 264 -10.92 16.09 16.07
CA LEU A 264 -11.15 16.27 14.62
C LEU A 264 -11.82 15.06 13.96
N VAL A 265 -12.36 14.12 14.73
CA VAL A 265 -13.07 12.94 14.23
C VAL A 265 -14.56 13.07 14.49
N MET A 266 -15.36 12.72 13.48
CA MET A 266 -16.79 12.49 13.64
C MET A 266 -16.99 11.21 14.46
N LYS A 267 -17.33 11.37 15.74
CA LYS A 267 -17.36 10.29 16.75
C LYS A 267 -18.14 9.04 16.32
N ASP A 268 -19.24 9.22 15.59
CA ASP A 268 -20.12 8.12 15.15
C ASP A 268 -19.79 7.60 13.73
N SER A 269 -18.73 8.13 13.11
CA SER A 269 -18.28 7.80 11.75
C SER A 269 -16.85 7.25 11.75
N VAL A 270 -16.65 6.13 12.43
CA VAL A 270 -15.34 5.44 12.48
C VAL A 270 -15.44 4.06 11.83
N SER A 271 -14.52 3.73 10.92
CA SER A 271 -14.42 2.42 10.27
C SER A 271 -13.25 1.59 10.80
N LEU A 272 -13.34 0.28 10.63
CA LEU A 272 -12.19 -0.62 10.69
C LEU A 272 -11.74 -0.97 9.25
N PHE A 273 -10.44 -0.97 8.99
CA PHE A 273 -9.86 -1.39 7.71
C PHE A 273 -8.80 -2.47 7.97
N GLY A 274 -9.10 -3.71 7.62
CA GLY A 274 -8.23 -4.87 7.80
C GLY A 274 -7.62 -5.39 6.50
N LEU A 275 -6.36 -5.85 6.56
CA LEU A 275 -5.76 -6.71 5.55
C LEU A 275 -5.15 -7.96 6.18
N SER A 276 -5.34 -9.12 5.55
CA SER A 276 -4.83 -10.41 6.04
C SER A 276 -5.29 -10.65 7.48
N PHE A 277 -4.37 -10.88 8.42
CA PHE A 277 -4.71 -11.00 9.84
C PHE A 277 -5.46 -9.79 10.43
N GLY A 278 -5.24 -8.58 9.91
CA GLY A 278 -6.00 -7.39 10.31
C GLY A 278 -7.49 -7.52 9.99
N THR A 279 -7.87 -8.28 8.96
CA THR A 279 -9.27 -8.62 8.67
C THR A 279 -9.85 -9.53 9.73
N SER A 280 -9.11 -10.55 10.18
CA SER A 280 -9.55 -11.40 11.29
C SER A 280 -9.84 -10.54 12.53
N VAL A 281 -8.90 -9.69 12.93
CA VAL A 281 -9.11 -8.76 14.05
C VAL A 281 -10.33 -7.87 13.82
N THR A 282 -10.48 -7.29 12.63
CA THR A 282 -11.61 -6.44 12.24
C THR A 282 -12.95 -7.15 12.47
N LEU A 283 -13.09 -8.37 11.93
CA LEU A 283 -14.33 -9.15 12.02
C LEU A 283 -14.63 -9.53 13.47
N LYS A 284 -13.62 -9.96 14.25
CA LYS A 284 -13.80 -10.30 15.66
C LYS A 284 -14.26 -9.10 16.47
N MET A 285 -13.63 -7.95 16.27
CA MET A 285 -13.95 -6.73 17.01
C MET A 285 -15.36 -6.24 16.66
N ALA A 286 -15.72 -6.22 15.38
CA ALA A 286 -17.07 -5.84 14.93
C ALA A 286 -18.18 -6.79 15.42
N ALA A 287 -17.88 -8.08 15.60
CA ALA A 287 -18.86 -9.09 16.01
C ALA A 287 -19.03 -9.24 17.53
N TYR A 288 -17.96 -9.04 18.31
CA TYR A 288 -17.93 -9.41 19.73
C TYR A 288 -17.60 -8.28 20.70
N SER A 289 -16.88 -7.23 20.29
CA SER A 289 -16.57 -6.14 21.21
C SER A 289 -17.82 -5.32 21.53
N LYS A 290 -18.00 -4.98 22.80
CA LYS A 290 -19.05 -4.06 23.24
C LYS A 290 -18.61 -2.60 23.23
N ALA A 291 -17.30 -2.35 23.11
CA ALA A 291 -16.72 -1.02 23.13
C ALA A 291 -16.40 -0.49 21.71
N ILE A 292 -16.32 -1.38 20.72
CA ILE A 292 -16.10 -1.02 19.30
C ILE A 292 -17.44 -1.08 18.58
N SER A 293 -17.86 0.05 18.01
CA SER A 293 -19.05 0.16 17.18
C SER A 293 -18.67 0.88 15.89
N PRO A 294 -18.12 0.16 14.90
CA PRO A 294 -17.71 0.76 13.65
C PRO A 294 -18.94 1.03 12.79
N ARG A 295 -18.88 2.12 12.02
CA ARG A 295 -19.92 2.49 11.07
C ARG A 295 -19.92 1.61 9.83
N CYS A 296 -18.75 1.07 9.46
CA CYS A 296 -18.56 0.06 8.42
C CYS A 296 -17.22 -0.67 8.60
N CYS A 297 -16.99 -1.73 7.83
CA CYS A 297 -15.71 -2.45 7.80
C CYS A 297 -15.23 -2.72 6.37
N VAL A 298 -13.92 -2.57 6.14
CA VAL A 298 -13.23 -2.97 4.91
C VAL A 298 -12.31 -4.13 5.23
N CYS A 299 -12.47 -5.25 4.54
CA CYS A 299 -11.73 -6.49 4.80
C CYS A 299 -11.06 -7.00 3.54
N VAL A 300 -9.73 -6.92 3.48
CA VAL A 300 -8.93 -7.32 2.32
C VAL A 300 -8.21 -8.64 2.61
N SER A 301 -8.34 -9.61 1.70
CA SER A 301 -7.60 -10.88 1.67
C SER A 301 -7.49 -11.55 3.03
N GLY A 302 -8.62 -11.71 3.72
CA GLY A 302 -8.64 -12.19 5.10
C GLY A 302 -9.64 -13.30 5.35
N SER A 303 -9.60 -13.81 6.57
CA SER A 303 -10.45 -14.91 7.03
C SER A 303 -11.08 -14.58 8.38
N HIS A 304 -12.28 -15.10 8.58
CA HIS A 304 -12.97 -15.08 9.87
C HIS A 304 -12.54 -16.26 10.78
N VAL A 305 -11.69 -17.16 10.27
CA VAL A 305 -11.15 -18.32 11.00
C VAL A 305 -10.13 -17.86 12.03
N GLN A 306 -10.59 -17.70 13.27
CA GLN A 306 -9.77 -17.53 14.45
C GLN A 306 -10.59 -17.95 15.68
N PRO A 307 -9.97 -18.57 16.70
CA PRO A 307 -10.72 -18.93 17.89
C PRO A 307 -11.12 -17.69 18.69
N VAL A 308 -12.42 -17.56 18.97
CA VAL A 308 -12.99 -16.33 19.55
C VAL A 308 -12.59 -16.10 21.00
N ASN A 309 -12.30 -17.18 21.73
CA ASN A 309 -11.96 -17.16 23.17
C ASN A 309 -10.46 -17.35 23.44
N LYS A 310 -9.62 -17.24 22.40
CA LYS A 310 -8.17 -17.42 22.50
C LYS A 310 -7.46 -16.09 22.32
N SER A 311 -6.31 -15.98 22.98
CA SER A 311 -5.38 -14.86 22.77
C SER A 311 -4.78 -14.92 21.36
N LEU A 312 -4.25 -13.80 20.86
CA LEU A 312 -3.52 -13.78 19.60
C LEU A 312 -2.31 -14.73 19.64
N SER A 313 -1.64 -14.81 20.79
CA SER A 313 -0.53 -15.75 20.99
C SER A 313 -0.95 -17.21 20.79
N GLU A 314 -2.10 -17.61 21.35
CA GLU A 314 -2.63 -18.96 21.17
C GLU A 314 -3.05 -19.20 19.72
N PHE A 315 -3.67 -18.21 19.05
CA PHE A 315 -3.95 -18.30 17.63
C PHE A 315 -2.69 -18.55 16.80
N PHE A 316 -1.64 -17.75 16.98
CA PHE A 316 -0.40 -17.92 16.23
C PHE A 316 0.30 -19.24 16.53
N SER A 317 0.24 -19.75 17.77
CA SER A 317 0.78 -21.07 18.11
C SER A 317 0.04 -22.22 17.43
N LYS A 318 -1.22 -22.02 17.06
CA LYS A 318 -2.00 -22.99 16.29
C LYS A 318 -1.69 -22.89 14.80
N VAL A 319 -1.45 -21.68 14.30
CA VAL A 319 -1.17 -21.44 12.88
C VAL A 319 0.28 -21.76 12.51
N ILE A 320 1.21 -21.63 13.45
CA ILE A 320 2.63 -21.84 13.23
C ILE A 320 3.04 -23.04 14.07
N THR A 321 3.26 -24.17 13.40
CA THR A 321 3.63 -25.45 14.02
C THR A 321 4.96 -25.96 13.48
N TRP A 322 5.50 -26.99 14.11
CA TRP A 322 6.77 -27.61 13.77
C TRP A 322 6.56 -29.09 13.57
N ASP A 323 7.17 -29.67 12.55
CA ASP A 323 7.25 -31.12 12.43
C ASP A 323 8.38 -31.69 13.32
N ASP A 324 8.38 -33.01 13.50
CA ASP A 324 9.40 -33.73 14.29
C ASP A 324 10.83 -33.59 13.70
N GLY A 325 10.95 -33.14 12.45
CA GLY A 325 12.21 -32.87 11.76
C GLY A 325 12.72 -31.44 11.95
N GLY A 326 11.99 -30.59 12.68
CA GLY A 326 12.35 -29.18 12.88
C GLY A 326 12.05 -28.30 11.67
N HIS A 327 11.18 -28.73 10.74
CA HIS A 327 10.68 -27.88 9.66
C HIS A 327 9.45 -27.12 10.14
N LEU A 328 9.43 -25.85 9.77
CA LEU A 328 8.34 -24.94 10.05
C LEU A 328 7.14 -25.26 9.16
N ASN A 329 6.03 -25.63 9.79
CA ASN A 329 4.74 -25.80 9.16
C ASN A 329 3.85 -24.61 9.53
N VAL A 330 3.78 -23.63 8.63
CA VAL A 330 2.72 -22.63 8.69
C VAL A 330 1.48 -23.37 8.24
N SER A 331 0.61 -23.72 9.21
CA SER A 331 -0.64 -24.41 8.95
C SER A 331 -1.31 -23.68 7.81
N ASP A 332 -1.59 -24.43 6.76
CA ASP A 332 -2.18 -23.87 5.58
C ASP A 332 -3.62 -23.52 5.99
N LEU A 333 -3.84 -22.26 6.37
CA LEU A 333 -5.18 -21.68 6.59
C LEU A 333 -6.02 -21.78 5.30
N SER A 334 -5.45 -22.34 4.22
CA SER A 334 -6.06 -22.72 2.95
C SER A 334 -6.99 -23.94 3.00
N VAL A 335 -6.83 -24.91 3.93
CA VAL A 335 -7.33 -26.27 3.61
C VAL A 335 -8.79 -26.50 4.00
N SER A 336 -9.31 -25.85 5.05
CA SER A 336 -10.73 -26.02 5.41
C SER A 336 -11.21 -25.03 6.48
N ILE A 337 -12.38 -24.45 6.26
CA ILE A 337 -13.07 -23.64 7.27
C ILE A 337 -13.59 -24.57 8.38
N PRO A 338 -13.23 -24.35 9.67
CA PRO A 338 -13.67 -25.21 10.75
C PRO A 338 -15.20 -25.15 10.91
N THR A 339 -15.80 -26.29 11.27
CA THR A 339 -17.23 -26.38 11.60
C THR A 339 -17.49 -26.24 13.10
N GLU A 340 -16.45 -26.44 13.92
CA GLU A 340 -16.56 -26.41 15.37
C GLU A 340 -16.93 -25.01 15.89
N PRO A 341 -17.93 -24.90 16.80
CA PRO A 341 -18.30 -23.62 17.38
C PRO A 341 -17.13 -22.93 18.10
N GLY A 342 -16.95 -21.64 17.84
CA GLY A 342 -15.94 -20.82 18.51
C GLY A 342 -14.55 -20.87 17.89
N GLU A 343 -14.31 -21.70 16.87
CA GLU A 343 -13.06 -21.72 16.08
C GLU A 343 -13.04 -20.68 14.94
N LYS A 344 -14.19 -20.03 14.70
CA LYS A 344 -14.35 -18.96 13.73
C LYS A 344 -15.29 -17.88 14.26
N VAL A 345 -15.12 -16.66 13.79
CA VAL A 345 -15.97 -15.51 14.15
C VAL A 345 -17.35 -15.71 13.54
N ASP A 346 -18.39 -15.62 14.39
CA ASP A 346 -19.78 -15.56 13.94
C ASP A 346 -20.07 -14.18 13.34
N VAL A 347 -19.79 -14.05 12.04
CA VAL A 347 -19.98 -12.78 11.32
C VAL A 347 -21.45 -12.37 11.20
N GLY A 348 -22.39 -13.31 11.39
CA GLY A 348 -23.83 -13.00 11.43
C GLY A 348 -24.21 -12.02 12.55
N ARG A 349 -23.34 -11.84 13.54
CA ARG A 349 -23.47 -10.83 14.60
C ARG A 349 -23.20 -9.40 14.14
N ILE A 350 -22.47 -9.21 13.04
CA ILE A 350 -22.08 -7.87 12.57
C ILE A 350 -23.33 -7.12 12.10
N LYS A 351 -23.47 -5.87 12.58
CA LYS A 351 -24.63 -5.00 12.33
C LYS A 351 -24.31 -3.74 11.51
N CYS A 352 -23.10 -3.65 10.99
CA CYS A 352 -22.69 -2.57 10.09
C CYS A 352 -22.37 -3.12 8.68
N PRO A 353 -22.37 -2.27 7.65
CA PRO A 353 -21.92 -2.65 6.31
C PRO A 353 -20.47 -3.17 6.30
N VAL A 354 -20.22 -4.22 5.51
CA VAL A 354 -18.91 -4.85 5.36
C VAL A 354 -18.62 -5.07 3.87
N ILE A 355 -17.44 -4.67 3.41
CA ILE A 355 -16.90 -5.13 2.13
C ILE A 355 -15.84 -6.20 2.34
N LEU A 356 -15.92 -7.28 1.56
CA LEU A 356 -14.89 -8.30 1.43
C LEU A 356 -14.20 -8.15 0.08
N ILE A 357 -12.88 -7.97 0.08
CA ILE A 357 -12.04 -7.93 -1.12
C ILE A 357 -11.23 -9.21 -1.16
N VAL A 358 -11.48 -10.04 -2.18
CA VAL A 358 -10.99 -11.42 -2.28
C VAL A 358 -10.18 -11.59 -3.56
N GLY A 359 -8.91 -11.96 -3.42
CA GLY A 359 -8.11 -12.46 -4.54
C GLY A 359 -8.34 -13.96 -4.73
N GLU A 360 -8.72 -14.40 -5.92
CA GLU A 360 -9.06 -15.82 -6.15
C GLU A 360 -7.85 -16.74 -6.39
N ASP A 361 -6.64 -16.17 -6.58
CA ASP A 361 -5.37 -16.89 -6.60
C ASP A 361 -4.56 -16.57 -5.31
N ASP A 362 -5.26 -16.39 -4.17
CA ASP A 362 -4.62 -16.27 -2.86
C ASP A 362 -3.97 -17.61 -2.47
N GLN A 363 -2.65 -17.61 -2.32
CA GLN A 363 -1.87 -18.79 -1.94
C GLN A 363 -1.42 -18.76 -0.48
N SER A 364 -1.94 -17.82 0.30
CA SER A 364 -1.66 -17.72 1.73
C SER A 364 -2.82 -18.27 2.54
N TRP A 365 -4.04 -17.80 2.29
CA TRP A 365 -5.22 -18.05 3.13
C TRP A 365 -6.41 -18.51 2.28
N ALA A 366 -7.33 -19.31 2.84
CA ALA A 366 -8.59 -19.72 2.19
C ALA A 366 -9.60 -18.56 2.07
N THR A 367 -9.24 -17.49 1.35
CA THR A 367 -10.05 -16.26 1.33
C THR A 367 -11.36 -16.44 0.55
N VAL A 368 -11.36 -17.29 -0.48
CA VAL A 368 -12.55 -17.62 -1.27
C VAL A 368 -13.56 -18.40 -0.43
N GLU A 369 -13.12 -19.50 0.18
CA GLU A 369 -13.94 -20.34 1.04
C GLU A 369 -14.41 -19.56 2.27
N SER A 370 -13.54 -18.71 2.83
CA SER A 370 -13.91 -17.82 3.94
C SER A 370 -15.00 -16.84 3.55
N ALA A 371 -14.94 -16.25 2.34
CA ALA A 371 -15.96 -15.31 1.87
C ALA A 371 -17.31 -16.00 1.62
N GLU A 372 -17.28 -17.23 1.10
CA GLU A 372 -18.49 -18.04 0.88
C GLU A 372 -19.15 -18.42 2.21
N ASP A 373 -18.38 -18.89 3.18
CA ASP A 373 -18.88 -19.26 4.51
C ASP A 373 -19.39 -18.03 5.29
N MET A 374 -18.69 -16.89 5.22
CA MET A 374 -19.17 -15.62 5.79
C MET A 374 -20.49 -15.15 5.16
N THR A 375 -20.63 -15.30 3.85
CA THR A 375 -21.87 -14.96 3.13
C THR A 375 -23.03 -15.82 3.61
N GLN A 376 -22.82 -17.13 3.76
CA GLN A 376 -23.82 -18.05 4.29
C GLN A 376 -24.22 -17.71 5.72
N MET A 377 -23.26 -17.40 6.60
CA MET A 377 -23.54 -16.97 7.98
C MET A 377 -24.35 -15.67 8.03
N MET A 378 -23.97 -14.66 7.25
CA MET A 378 -24.67 -13.38 7.18
C MET A 378 -26.10 -13.56 6.66
N ARG A 379 -26.30 -14.40 5.64
CA ARG A 379 -27.62 -14.76 5.12
C ARG A 379 -28.49 -15.46 6.17
N ALA A 380 -27.95 -16.47 6.85
CA ALA A 380 -28.67 -17.19 7.91
C ALA A 380 -29.10 -16.26 9.06
N ALA A 381 -28.32 -15.21 9.34
CA ALA A 381 -28.64 -14.19 10.33
C ALA A 381 -29.57 -13.06 9.83
N GLY A 382 -29.96 -13.07 8.54
CA GLY A 382 -30.77 -12.01 7.92
C GLY A 382 -30.01 -10.72 7.59
N ASN A 383 -28.68 -10.75 7.67
CA ASN A 383 -27.79 -9.60 7.51
C ASN A 383 -27.08 -9.55 6.14
N GLU A 384 -27.43 -10.41 5.17
CA GLU A 384 -26.78 -10.47 3.85
C GLU A 384 -26.74 -9.11 3.13
N HIS A 385 -27.76 -8.28 3.30
CA HIS A 385 -27.83 -6.93 2.74
C HIS A 385 -26.74 -5.96 3.24
N LEU A 386 -26.04 -6.30 4.33
CA LEU A 386 -24.90 -5.54 4.84
C LEU A 386 -23.56 -6.00 4.24
N LEU A 387 -23.53 -7.12 3.54
CA LEU A 387 -22.31 -7.71 3.01
C LEU A 387 -22.20 -7.42 1.50
N THR A 388 -21.05 -6.92 1.08
CA THR A 388 -20.70 -6.82 -0.35
C THR A 388 -19.36 -7.48 -0.57
N THR A 389 -19.28 -8.38 -1.55
CA THR A 389 -18.07 -9.14 -1.85
C THR A 389 -17.56 -8.79 -3.25
N PHE A 390 -16.32 -8.33 -3.33
CA PHE A 390 -15.59 -8.11 -4.57
C PHE A 390 -14.57 -9.24 -4.76
N ARG A 391 -14.76 -10.05 -5.79
CA ARG A 391 -13.87 -11.17 -6.15
C ARG A 391 -13.03 -10.77 -7.36
N TYR A 392 -11.73 -10.97 -7.27
CA TYR A 392 -10.75 -10.62 -8.28
C TYR A 392 -10.05 -11.88 -8.81
N PRO A 393 -10.50 -12.42 -9.96
CA PRO A 393 -9.86 -13.57 -10.59
C PRO A 393 -8.38 -13.30 -10.86
N GLY A 394 -7.52 -14.21 -10.41
CA GLY A 394 -6.07 -14.10 -10.62
C GLY A 394 -5.37 -13.02 -9.79
N ALA A 395 -6.04 -12.35 -8.85
CA ALA A 395 -5.37 -11.58 -7.81
C ALA A 395 -4.96 -12.48 -6.64
N GLY A 396 -3.91 -12.08 -5.91
CA GLY A 396 -3.34 -12.84 -4.80
C GLY A 396 -3.62 -12.19 -3.45
N HIS A 397 -2.92 -12.64 -2.42
CA HIS A 397 -3.13 -12.21 -1.03
C HIS A 397 -2.84 -10.72 -0.79
N LEU A 398 -1.75 -10.19 -1.35
CA LEU A 398 -1.25 -8.84 -1.04
C LEU A 398 -1.87 -7.76 -1.93
N ILE A 399 -3.19 -7.55 -1.83
CA ILE A 399 -3.88 -6.43 -2.52
C ILE A 399 -3.56 -5.12 -1.77
N GLU A 400 -2.48 -4.50 -2.20
CA GLU A 400 -1.92 -3.25 -1.69
C GLU A 400 -2.58 -2.02 -2.36
N PRO A 401 -2.27 -0.77 -1.93
CA PRO A 401 -2.68 0.41 -2.67
C PRO A 401 -2.19 0.39 -4.14
N PRO A 402 -2.85 1.14 -5.05
CA PRO A 402 -2.62 1.05 -6.48
C PRO A 402 -1.17 1.24 -6.90
N TYR A 403 -0.79 0.56 -7.98
CA TYR A 403 0.53 0.63 -8.60
C TYR A 403 1.69 0.13 -7.73
N THR A 404 1.38 -0.58 -6.65
CA THR A 404 2.37 -1.32 -5.88
C THR A 404 2.82 -2.53 -6.71
N PRO A 405 4.13 -2.70 -6.97
CA PRO A 405 4.60 -3.81 -7.77
C PRO A 405 4.21 -5.17 -7.20
N HIS A 406 3.65 -6.04 -8.04
CA HIS A 406 3.21 -7.37 -7.63
C HIS A 406 4.40 -8.25 -7.27
N VAL A 407 4.22 -9.06 -6.23
CA VAL A 407 5.16 -10.12 -5.86
C VAL A 407 4.37 -11.39 -5.56
N ARG A 408 4.66 -12.46 -6.30
CA ARG A 408 4.00 -13.76 -6.10
C ARG A 408 4.51 -14.48 -4.86
N ALA A 409 5.79 -14.31 -4.51
CA ALA A 409 6.41 -14.91 -3.34
C ALA A 409 7.52 -14.01 -2.79
N SER A 410 7.60 -13.86 -1.47
CA SER A 410 8.64 -13.05 -0.84
C SER A 410 9.12 -13.65 0.47
N ASN A 411 10.31 -13.22 0.91
CA ASN A 411 10.76 -13.48 2.27
C ASN A 411 9.80 -12.82 3.26
N PHE A 412 9.52 -13.53 4.35
CA PHE A 412 8.65 -13.10 5.42
C PHE A 412 9.27 -13.51 6.75
N THR A 413 9.27 -12.58 7.71
CA THR A 413 9.77 -12.87 9.05
C THR A 413 8.59 -13.12 9.97
N LEU A 414 8.53 -14.32 10.55
CA LEU A 414 7.58 -14.64 11.60
C LEU A 414 7.94 -13.85 12.84
N GLN A 415 7.07 -12.94 13.28
CA GLN A 415 7.37 -12.09 14.44
C GLN A 415 7.46 -12.88 15.75
N GLN A 416 6.85 -14.06 15.80
CA GLN A 416 6.79 -14.92 16.98
C GLN A 416 8.10 -15.69 17.19
N THR A 417 8.78 -16.10 16.10
CA THR A 417 10.00 -16.92 16.15
C THR A 417 11.25 -16.18 15.68
N GLY A 418 11.09 -15.10 14.92
CA GLY A 418 12.17 -14.37 14.24
C GLY A 418 12.67 -15.04 12.97
N GLU A 419 12.08 -16.17 12.56
CA GLU A 419 12.56 -16.95 11.42
C GLU A 419 12.09 -16.38 10.10
N LYS A 420 12.91 -16.63 9.08
CA LYS A 420 12.62 -16.22 7.70
C LYS A 420 12.06 -17.41 6.94
N VAL A 421 10.87 -17.23 6.40
CA VAL A 421 10.23 -18.15 5.46
C VAL A 421 9.98 -17.47 4.13
N VAL A 422 9.73 -18.26 3.09
CA VAL A 422 9.18 -17.75 1.84
C VAL A 422 7.68 -17.97 1.88
N MET A 423 6.92 -16.88 1.83
CA MET A 423 5.46 -16.92 1.72
C MET A 423 5.06 -16.89 0.26
N LEU A 424 4.08 -17.71 -0.10
CA LEU A 424 3.40 -17.66 -1.39
C LEU A 424 2.17 -16.76 -1.24
N TRP A 425 2.17 -15.64 -1.97
CA TRP A 425 1.06 -14.69 -1.99
C TRP A 425 0.11 -14.95 -3.15
N GLY A 426 0.62 -15.58 -4.23
CA GLY A 426 -0.13 -15.81 -5.45
C GLY A 426 -0.37 -14.54 -6.27
N GLY A 427 -1.31 -14.60 -7.20
CA GLY A 427 -1.66 -13.54 -8.15
C GLY A 427 -0.83 -13.52 -9.43
N PHE A 428 -1.45 -13.06 -10.51
CA PHE A 428 -0.83 -12.77 -11.80
C PHE A 428 -0.65 -11.27 -11.95
N LEU A 429 0.54 -10.85 -12.39
CA LEU A 429 1.00 -9.46 -12.41
C LEU A 429 -0.08 -8.44 -12.83
N LYS A 430 -0.66 -8.60 -14.03
CA LYS A 430 -1.67 -7.67 -14.55
C LYS A 430 -2.99 -7.71 -13.78
N LEU A 431 -3.56 -8.91 -13.61
CA LEU A 431 -4.84 -9.10 -12.93
C LEU A 431 -4.77 -8.61 -11.47
N HIS A 432 -3.61 -8.78 -10.83
CA HIS A 432 -3.35 -8.27 -9.50
C HIS A 432 -3.24 -6.75 -9.47
N ALA A 433 -2.55 -6.13 -10.45
CA ALA A 433 -2.48 -4.67 -10.56
C ALA A 433 -3.88 -4.04 -10.74
N ASP A 434 -4.72 -4.65 -11.58
CA ASP A 434 -6.11 -4.21 -11.79
C ASP A 434 -6.94 -4.33 -10.51
N ALA A 435 -6.76 -5.43 -9.76
CA ALA A 435 -7.42 -5.62 -8.48
C ALA A 435 -7.00 -4.57 -7.44
N GLN A 436 -5.73 -4.18 -7.39
CA GLN A 436 -5.26 -3.11 -6.49
C GLN A 436 -5.91 -1.77 -6.83
N GLU A 437 -5.98 -1.41 -8.12
CA GLU A 437 -6.61 -0.16 -8.57
C GLU A 437 -8.11 -0.13 -8.23
N ASP A 438 -8.86 -1.12 -8.71
CA ASP A 438 -10.32 -1.17 -8.58
C ASP A 438 -10.76 -1.35 -7.12
N SER A 439 -10.09 -2.20 -6.34
CA SER A 439 -10.43 -2.41 -4.94
C SER A 439 -10.13 -1.19 -4.06
N TRP A 440 -9.10 -0.41 -4.39
CA TRP A 440 -8.81 0.83 -3.71
C TRP A 440 -9.89 1.87 -3.95
N GLU A 441 -10.28 2.09 -5.21
CA GLU A 441 -11.37 3.01 -5.56
C GLU A 441 -12.68 2.62 -4.87
N LYS A 442 -13.04 1.33 -4.91
CA LYS A 442 -14.21 0.79 -4.21
C LYS A 442 -14.14 0.98 -2.70
N SER A 443 -12.96 0.80 -2.10
CA SER A 443 -12.76 1.00 -0.66
C SER A 443 -12.96 2.47 -0.27
N ILE A 444 -12.37 3.40 -1.02
CA ILE A 444 -12.54 4.83 -0.78
C ILE A 444 -14.00 5.24 -0.95
N CYS A 445 -14.66 4.82 -2.04
CA CYS A 445 -16.07 5.10 -2.29
C CYS A 445 -16.98 4.55 -1.18
N PHE A 446 -16.74 3.30 -0.75
CA PHE A 446 -17.48 2.67 0.34
C PHE A 446 -17.33 3.43 1.67
N LEU A 447 -16.09 3.80 2.02
CA LEU A 447 -15.81 4.60 3.22
C LEU A 447 -16.47 5.98 3.11
N GLN A 448 -16.41 6.63 1.94
CA GLN A 448 -17.06 7.93 1.74
C GLN A 448 -18.57 7.82 1.93
N HIS A 449 -19.20 6.83 1.31
CA HIS A 449 -20.64 6.61 1.35
C HIS A 449 -21.16 6.34 2.77
N HIS A 450 -20.44 5.55 3.57
CA HIS A 450 -20.92 5.15 4.90
C HIS A 450 -20.48 6.05 6.04
N LEU A 451 -19.37 6.79 5.89
CA LEU A 451 -18.82 7.61 6.96
C LEU A 451 -19.13 9.11 6.84
N TYR A 452 -19.26 9.65 5.63
CA TYR A 452 -19.74 11.01 5.47
C TYR A 452 -21.27 11.04 5.58
N PRO A 453 -21.84 12.10 6.19
CA PRO A 453 -23.27 12.30 6.13
C PRO A 453 -23.68 12.45 4.67
N SER A 454 -24.72 11.70 4.25
CA SER A 454 -25.35 11.94 2.95
C SER A 454 -25.76 13.41 2.91
N SER A 455 -25.35 14.15 1.87
CA SER A 455 -25.87 15.48 1.63
C SER A 455 -27.39 15.37 1.57
N ILE A 456 -28.06 15.87 2.61
CA ILE A 456 -29.49 16.12 2.52
C ILE A 456 -29.59 17.21 1.45
N GLU A 457 -30.10 16.86 0.27
CA GLU A 457 -30.68 17.86 -0.62
C GLU A 457 -31.80 18.52 0.21
N VAL A 458 -31.53 19.72 0.71
CA VAL A 458 -32.49 20.58 1.43
C VAL A 458 -33.32 21.35 0.41
#